data_AF-I7LDK6-F1
#
_entry.id   AF-I7LDK6-F1
#
_cell.length_a   1.000
_cell.length_b   1.000
_cell.length_c   1.000
_cell.angle_alpha   90.00
_cell.angle_beta   90.00
_cell.angle_gamma   90.00
#
_symmetry.space_group_name_H-M   'P 1'
#
loop_
_entity.id
_entity.type
_entity.pdbx_description
1 polymer ?
#
loop_
_entity_poly.entity_id
_entity_poly.type
_entity_poly.pdbx_seq_one_letter_code
_entity_poly.pdbx_strand_id
1 'polypeptide(L)' 'MKMKQMDNLCEDDLQKIVGGKIRRLTQYVLYNTKTHKTIPDYGAIWGTTARTVTNGWLEYGPWGS' A
#
# COMPACT_ATOMS: atom_id res chain seq x y z
N MET A 1 -45.22 -8.49 -15.81
CA MET A 1 -44.15 -7.76 -15.09
C MET A 1 -42.82 -8.44 -15.44
N LYS A 2 -42.06 -7.87 -16.39
CA LYS A 2 -40.79 -8.46 -16.86
C LYS A 2 -39.72 -8.21 -15.81
N MET A 3 -39.06 -9.27 -15.33
CA MET A 3 -37.86 -9.14 -14.50
C MET A 3 -36.85 -8.31 -15.29
N LYS A 4 -36.35 -7.22 -14.69
CA LYS A 4 -35.17 -6.52 -15.19
C LYS A 4 -34.06 -7.56 -15.24
N GLN A 5 -33.51 -7.81 -16.43
CA GLN A 5 -32.21 -8.47 -16.56
C GLN A 5 -31.31 -7.81 -15.51
N MET A 6 -30.81 -8.59 -14.56
CA MET A 6 -29.59 -8.20 -13.89
C MET A 6 -28.60 -8.07 -15.03
N ASP A 7 -28.23 -6.84 -15.37
CA ASP A 7 -27.11 -6.56 -16.24
C ASP A 7 -25.98 -7.43 -15.70
N ASN A 8 -25.59 -8.44 -16.50
CA ASN A 8 -24.54 -9.37 -16.14
C ASN A 8 -23.36 -8.50 -15.70
N LEU A 9 -23.03 -8.54 -14.40
CA LEU A 9 -21.78 -7.97 -13.92
C LEU A 9 -20.70 -8.62 -14.78
N CYS A 10 -20.15 -7.84 -15.70
CA CYS A 10 -19.16 -8.33 -16.64
C CYS A 10 -17.98 -8.85 -15.82
N GLU A 11 -17.40 -9.98 -16.22
CA GLU A 11 -16.26 -10.56 -15.52
C GLU A 11 -15.09 -9.55 -15.43
N ASP A 12 -15.00 -8.64 -16.40
CA ASP A 12 -14.09 -7.48 -16.40
C ASP A 12 -14.41 -6.45 -15.29
N ASP A 13 -15.69 -6.18 -15.03
CA ASP A 13 -16.12 -5.28 -13.96
C ASP A 13 -15.94 -5.92 -12.58
N LEU A 14 -16.21 -7.23 -12.46
CA LEU A 14 -15.85 -8.03 -11.30
C LEU A 14 -14.33 -8.06 -11.11
N GLN A 15 -13.53 -8.24 -12.15
CA GLN A 15 -12.07 -8.14 -12.07
C GLN A 15 -11.56 -6.73 -11.80
N LYS A 16 -12.35 -5.68 -12.01
CA LYS A 16 -11.97 -4.29 -11.70
C LYS A 16 -12.36 -3.91 -10.26
N ILE A 17 -13.47 -4.46 -9.75
CA ILE A 17 -13.97 -4.23 -8.38
C ILE A 17 -13.29 -5.18 -7.37
N VAL A 18 -13.17 -6.47 -7.73
CA VAL A 18 -12.48 -7.56 -7.01
C VAL A 18 -11.00 -7.63 -7.36
N GLY A 19 -10.57 -6.94 -8.42
CA GLY A 19 -9.19 -6.82 -8.86
C GLY A 19 -8.26 -6.35 -7.78
N GLY A 20 -7.63 -7.31 -7.11
CA GLY A 20 -6.24 -7.22 -6.74
C GLY A 20 -5.74 -5.88 -6.23
N LYS A 21 -6.36 -5.35 -5.17
CA LYS A 21 -5.89 -4.14 -4.52
C LYS A 21 -4.62 -4.45 -3.74
N ILE A 22 -3.60 -3.62 -3.91
CA ILE A 22 -2.50 -3.54 -2.95
C ILE A 22 -3.02 -2.74 -1.75
N ARG A 23 -3.07 -3.38 -0.59
CA ARG A 23 -3.49 -2.77 0.67
C ARG A 23 -2.32 -2.74 1.62
N ARG A 24 -2.21 -1.68 2.42
CA ARG A 24 -1.22 -1.62 3.50
C ARG A 24 -1.79 -2.34 4.73
N LEU A 25 -1.10 -3.38 5.20
CA LEU A 25 -1.48 -4.12 6.42
C LEU A 25 -0.86 -3.49 7.67
N THR A 26 0.41 -3.09 7.56
CA THR A 26 1.15 -2.36 8.59
C THR A 26 1.95 -1.24 7.93
N GLN A 27 2.58 -0.37 8.72
CA GLN A 27 3.40 0.74 8.18
C GLN A 27 4.44 0.30 7.14
N TYR A 28 4.93 -0.94 7.20
CA TYR A 28 6.03 -1.44 6.36
C TYR A 28 5.64 -2.61 5.46
N VAL A 29 4.36 -2.97 5.42
CA VAL A 29 3.90 -4.19 4.75
C VAL A 29 2.72 -3.90 3.85
N LEU A 30 2.88 -4.27 2.58
CA LEU A 30 1.84 -4.26 1.57
C LEU A 30 1.36 -5.69 1.31
N TYR A 31 0.06 -5.85 1.14
CA TYR A 31 -0.59 -7.10 0.80
C TYR A 31 -1.29 -6.95 -0.54
N ASN A 32 -0.91 -7.83 -1.47
CA ASN A 32 -1.57 -7.92 -2.75
C ASN A 32 -2.74 -8.91 -2.64
N THR A 33 -3.96 -8.37 -2.63
CA THR A 33 -5.19 -9.18 -2.54
C THR A 33 -5.43 -10.05 -3.79
N LYS A 34 -4.71 -9.83 -4.90
CA LYS A 34 -4.78 -10.66 -6.13
C LYS A 34 -3.94 -11.92 -5.99
N THR A 35 -2.71 -11.74 -5.52
CA THR A 35 -1.70 -12.79 -5.51
C THR A 35 -1.57 -13.46 -4.14
N HIS A 36 -2.29 -12.95 -3.13
CA HIS A 36 -2.17 -13.33 -1.73
C HIS A 36 -0.73 -13.25 -1.19
N LYS A 37 0.10 -12.41 -1.84
CA LYS A 37 1.49 -12.20 -1.45
C LYS A 37 1.63 -10.94 -0.62
N THR A 38 2.46 -11.07 0.40
CA THR A 38 2.92 -9.97 1.22
C THR A 38 4.24 -9.46 0.67
N ILE A 39 4.35 -8.16 0.44
CA ILE A 39 5.57 -7.50 -0.05
C ILE A 39 5.98 -6.40 0.94
N PRO A 40 7.29 -6.22 1.18
CA PRO A 40 7.78 -5.10 1.99
C PRO A 40 7.52 -3.76 1.29
N ASP A 41 7.05 -2.78 2.06
CA ASP A 41 6.92 -1.39 1.60
C ASP A 41 8.28 -0.67 1.73
N TYR A 42 9.17 -0.92 0.76
CA TYR A 42 10.49 -0.30 0.77
C TYR A 42 10.45 1.22 0.79
N GLY A 43 9.43 1.85 0.18
CA GLY A 43 9.26 3.30 0.23
C GLY A 43 9.04 3.81 1.66
N ALA A 44 8.14 3.17 2.40
CA ALA A 44 7.90 3.51 3.80
C ALA A 44 9.10 3.19 4.71
N ILE A 45 9.79 2.07 4.47
CA ILE A 45 10.98 1.66 5.21
C ILE A 45 12.10 2.70 5.01
N TRP A 46 12.51 2.95 3.76
CA TRP A 46 13.58 3.89 3.46
C TRP A 46 13.23 5.33 3.87
N GLY A 47 11.98 5.76 3.70
CA GLY A 47 11.53 7.06 4.17
C GLY A 47 11.64 7.21 5.70
N THR A 48 11.31 6.16 6.45
CA THR A 48 11.44 6.17 7.91
C THR A 48 12.90 6.18 8.34
N THR A 49 13.75 5.38 7.69
CA THR A 49 15.19 5.35 7.93
C THR A 49 15.83 6.71 7.65
N ALA A 50 15.55 7.28 6.48
CA ALA A 50 16.07 8.60 6.08
C ALA A 50 15.67 9.68 7.10
N ARG A 51 14.40 9.73 7.50
CA ARG A 51 13.93 10.67 8.52
C ARG A 51 14.63 10.48 9.86
N THR A 52 14.84 9.23 10.27
CA THR A 52 15.54 8.92 11.53
C THR A 52 16.99 9.41 11.50
N VAL A 53 17.69 9.16 10.40
CA VAL A 53 19.08 9.64 10.21
C VAL A 53 19.14 11.16 10.15
N THR A 54 18.26 11.81 9.38
CA THR A 54 18.22 13.27 9.28
C THR A 54 17.91 13.91 10.63
N ASN A 55 16.94 13.40 11.38
CA ASN A 55 16.62 13.91 12.71
C ASN A 55 17.79 13.72 13.68
N GLY A 56 18.43 12.54 13.68
CA GLY A 56 19.62 12.31 14.49
C GLY A 56 20.78 13.26 14.12
N TRP A 57 20.96 13.54 12.84
CA TRP A 57 21.96 14.50 12.35
C TRP A 57 21.60 15.94 12.73
N LEU A 58 20.32 16.32 12.77
CA LEU A 58 19.90 17.64 13.22
C LEU A 58 20.05 17.81 14.74
N GLU A 59 19.68 16.80 15.52
CA GLU A 59 19.72 16.82 16.99
C GLU A 59 21.14 16.69 17.56
N TYR A 60 21.96 15.81 16.98
CA TYR A 60 23.29 15.45 17.50
C TYR A 60 24.42 15.80 16.53
N GLY A 61 24.13 16.53 15.46
CA GLY A 61 25.14 16.93 14.49
C GLY A 61 26.12 17.96 15.05
N PRO A 62 27.16 18.28 14.27
CA PRO A 62 28.29 19.11 14.70
C PRO A 62 27.95 20.60 14.88
N TRP A 63 26.67 20.96 14.91
CA TRP A 63 26.19 22.35 15.03
C TRP A 63 26.09 22.83 16.49
N GLY A 64 26.26 21.93 17.45
CA GLY A 64 26.21 22.22 18.89
C GLY A 64 27.57 22.20 19.59
N SER A 65 28.69 22.14 18.86
CA SER A 65 30.06 22.25 19.39
C SER A 65 30.63 23.64 19.17
#